data_AF-A0A6N7JI33-F1
#
_entry.id   AF-A0A6N7JI33-F1
#
_cell.length_a   1.000
_cell.length_b   1.000
_cell.length_c   1.000
_cell.angle_alpha   90.00
_cell.angle_beta   90.00
_cell.angle_gamma   90.00
#
_symmetry.space_group_name_H-M   'P 1'
#
loop_
_entity.id
_entity.type
_entity.pdbx_description
1 polymer ?
#
loop_
_entity_poly.entity_id
_entity_poly.type
_entity_poly.pdbx_seq_one_letter_code
_entity_poly.pdbx_strand_id
1 'polypeptide(L)'
;MTAPRLRLSVTRLPFVGESADGRFGYWVLPALADDADPRIQGRTYAAWFLLYEEANGKPAARELMDKIEREMPSRYPAVDRAFLWEITRSRSSKTSSAA
;
A
#
# COMPACT_ATOMS: atom_id res chain seq x y z
N MET A 1 -16.17 12.87 24.59
CA MET A 1 -16.67 12.01 23.49
C MET A 1 -15.50 11.75 22.55
N THR A 2 -14.93 10.55 22.59
CA THR A 2 -13.84 10.17 21.69
C THR A 2 -14.44 9.89 20.33
N ALA A 3 -14.06 10.66 19.29
CA ALA A 3 -14.54 10.44 17.93
C ALA A 3 -14.25 8.99 17.51
N PRO A 4 -15.16 8.30 16.78
CA PRO A 4 -14.88 6.98 16.26
C PRO A 4 -13.64 7.06 15.37
N ARG A 5 -12.58 6.34 15.74
CA ARG A 5 -11.39 6.20 14.88
C ARG A 5 -11.85 5.48 13.61
N LEU A 6 -11.91 6.23 12.50
CA LEU A 6 -12.26 5.68 11.20
C LEU A 6 -11.24 4.60 10.82
N ARG A 7 -11.65 3.33 10.81
CA ARG A 7 -10.83 2.22 10.33
C ARG A 7 -10.94 2.14 8.81
N LEU A 8 -9.82 2.13 8.09
CA LEU A 8 -9.81 1.89 6.65
C LEU A 8 -9.73 0.38 6.39
N SER A 9 -10.77 -0.19 5.76
CA SER A 9 -10.77 -1.61 5.37
C SER A 9 -9.70 -1.88 4.31
N VAL A 10 -9.01 -3.02 4.42
CA VAL A 10 -7.98 -3.46 3.46
C VAL A 10 -8.55 -3.61 2.04
N THR A 11 -9.82 -3.98 1.92
CA THR A 11 -10.54 -4.13 0.63
C THR A 11 -10.82 -2.81 -0.09
N ARG A 12 -10.55 -1.66 0.55
CA ARG A 12 -10.66 -0.33 -0.07
C ARG A 12 -9.34 0.14 -0.68
N LEU A 13 -8.26 -0.62 -0.51
CA LEU A 13 -6.96 -0.28 -1.08
C LEU A 13 -6.94 -0.65 -2.56
N PRO A 14 -6.50 0.25 -3.46
CA PRO A 14 -6.56 0.01 -4.90
C PRO A 14 -5.55 -1.03 -5.40
N PHE A 15 -4.69 -1.53 -4.51
CA PHE A 15 -3.77 -2.62 -4.75
C PHE A 15 -4.23 -3.91 -4.04
N VAL A 16 -5.49 -4.02 -3.63
CA VAL A 16 -6.07 -5.23 -3.05
C VAL A 16 -7.25 -5.64 -3.93
N GLY A 17 -7.29 -6.90 -4.34
CA GLY A 17 -8.39 -7.45 -5.13
C GLY A 17 -8.68 -8.89 -4.76
N GLU A 18 -9.81 -9.39 -5.22
CA GLU A 18 -10.24 -10.76 -5.00
C GLU A 18 -9.74 -11.66 -6.14
N SER A 19 -8.99 -12.72 -5.79
CA SER A 19 -8.60 -13.76 -6.73
C SER A 19 -9.82 -14.57 -7.16
N ALA A 20 -9.73 -15.29 -8.29
CA ALA A 20 -10.80 -16.13 -8.80
C ALA A 20 -11.32 -17.16 -7.77
N ASP A 21 -10.48 -17.55 -6.80
CA ASP A 21 -10.83 -18.48 -5.72
C ASP A 21 -11.51 -17.79 -4.50
N GLY A 22 -11.91 -16.52 -4.62
CA GLY A 22 -12.54 -15.75 -3.54
C GLY A 22 -11.59 -15.27 -2.45
N ARG A 23 -10.27 -15.44 -2.64
CA ARG A 23 -9.24 -15.00 -1.69
C ARG A 23 -8.79 -13.58 -2.04
N PHE A 24 -8.83 -12.67 -1.08
CA PHE A 24 -8.18 -11.37 -1.24
C PHE A 24 -6.67 -11.57 -1.39
N GLY A 25 -6.10 -11.00 -2.44
CA GLY A 25 -4.67 -10.90 -2.66
C GLY A 25 -4.28 -9.45 -2.93
N TYR A 26 -2.98 -9.22 -2.96
CA TYR A 26 -2.40 -7.94 -3.27
C TYR A 26 -2.06 -7.88 -4.75
N TRP A 27 -2.28 -6.72 -5.38
CA TRP A 27 -1.98 -6.45 -6.79
C TRP A 27 -2.79 -7.28 -7.77
N VAL A 28 -3.97 -7.74 -7.31
CA VAL A 28 -4.82 -8.68 -8.02
C VAL A 28 -5.47 -8.11 -9.28
N LEU A 29 -5.34 -6.80 -9.60
CA LEU A 29 -5.42 -6.17 -10.95
C LEU A 29 -5.51 -4.63 -10.81
N PRO A 30 -5.22 -3.80 -11.85
CA PRO A 30 -5.29 -4.08 -13.28
C PRO A 30 -3.92 -4.27 -13.95
N ALA A 31 -3.92 -4.88 -15.14
CA ALA A 31 -2.86 -4.67 -16.10
C ALA A 31 -2.60 -3.16 -16.16
N LEU A 32 -1.34 -2.73 -15.98
CA LEU A 32 -1.00 -1.35 -16.29
C LEU A 32 -1.55 -1.09 -17.70
N ALA A 33 -2.37 -0.05 -17.83
CA ALA A 33 -2.71 0.44 -19.16
C ALA A 33 -1.39 0.66 -19.91
N ASP A 34 -1.35 0.42 -21.22
CA ASP A 34 -0.10 0.48 -21.99
C ASP A 34 0.65 1.83 -21.84
N ASP A 35 -0.06 2.89 -21.42
CA ASP A 35 0.44 4.24 -21.16
C ASP A 35 0.66 4.59 -19.68
N ALA A 36 0.35 3.69 -18.75
CA ALA A 36 0.45 3.97 -17.32
C ALA A 36 1.91 3.94 -16.82
N ASP A 37 2.38 5.03 -16.19
CA ASP A 37 3.71 5.08 -15.58
C ASP A 37 3.77 4.25 -14.28
N PRO A 38 4.58 3.16 -14.23
CA PRO A 38 4.73 2.33 -13.04
C PRO A 38 5.17 3.09 -11.78
N ARG A 39 5.90 4.20 -11.95
CA ARG A 39 6.35 5.03 -10.83
C ARG A 39 5.21 5.81 -10.20
N ILE A 40 4.32 6.36 -11.03
CA ILE A 40 3.12 7.06 -10.55
C ILE A 40 2.23 6.05 -9.81
N GLN A 41 2.02 4.87 -10.39
CA GLN A 41 1.22 3.82 -9.76
C GLN A 41 1.79 3.42 -8.38
N GLY A 42 3.10 3.21 -8.28
CA GLY A 42 3.73 2.80 -7.02
C GLY A 42 3.65 3.86 -5.94
N ARG A 43 3.80 5.13 -6.31
CA ARG A 43 3.60 6.27 -5.39
C ARG A 43 2.14 6.39 -4.94
N THR A 44 1.18 6.19 -5.84
CA THR A 44 -0.24 6.17 -5.49
C THR A 44 -0.54 5.06 -4.48
N TYR A 45 -0.03 3.85 -4.71
CA TYR A 45 -0.19 2.75 -3.76
C TYR A 45 0.48 3.02 -2.41
N ALA A 46 1.64 3.65 -2.41
CA ALA A 46 2.31 4.06 -1.17
C ALA A 46 1.47 5.09 -0.39
N ALA A 47 0.86 6.07 -1.07
CA ALA A 47 -0.03 7.02 -0.43
C ALA A 47 -1.23 6.33 0.25
N TRP A 48 -1.86 5.37 -0.43
CA TRP A 48 -2.95 4.57 0.15
C TRP A 48 -2.50 3.70 1.33
N PHE A 49 -1.30 3.11 1.26
CA PHE A 49 -0.72 2.37 2.37
C PHE A 49 -0.46 3.28 3.59
N LEU A 50 0.04 4.49 3.38
CA LEU A 50 0.29 5.45 4.47
C LEU A 50 -1.03 5.94 5.10
N LEU A 51 -2.08 6.15 4.30
CA LEU A 51 -3.43 6.43 4.81
C LEU A 51 -3.97 5.26 5.64
N TYR A 52 -3.73 4.02 5.19
CA TYR A 52 -4.09 2.82 5.96
C TYR A 52 -3.34 2.76 7.30
N GLU A 53 -2.03 3.07 7.30
CA GLU A 53 -1.21 3.14 8.51
C GLU A 53 -1.73 4.19 9.49
N GLU A 54 -2.11 5.37 8.98
CA GLU A 54 -2.67 6.44 9.80
C GLU A 54 -4.03 6.05 10.42
N ALA A 55 -4.92 5.44 9.63
CA ALA A 55 -6.25 5.04 10.07
C ALA A 55 -6.24 3.84 11.02
N ASN A 56 -5.34 2.87 10.80
CA ASN A 56 -5.37 1.57 11.50
C ASN A 56 -4.23 1.39 12.50
N GLY A 57 -3.16 2.17 12.39
CA GLY A 57 -1.96 2.11 13.21
C GLY A 57 -0.85 1.24 12.62
N LYS A 58 0.37 1.46 13.13
CA LYS A 58 1.60 0.76 12.73
C LYS A 58 1.52 -0.77 12.75
N PRO A 59 0.89 -1.43 13.76
CA PRO A 59 0.81 -2.89 13.78
C PRO A 59 0.04 -3.46 12.58
N ALA A 60 -1.11 -2.87 12.25
CA ALA A 60 -1.93 -3.28 11.11
C ALA A 60 -1.20 -3.03 9.78
N ALA A 61 -0.50 -1.90 9.65
CA ALA A 61 0.29 -1.60 8.47
C ALA A 61 1.47 -2.58 8.29
N ARG A 62 2.08 -3.02 9.39
CA ARG A 62 3.15 -4.03 9.35
C ARG A 62 2.62 -5.38 8.88
N GLU A 63 1.50 -5.84 9.45
CA GLU A 63 0.86 -7.09 9.02
C GLU A 63 0.47 -7.04 7.53
N LEU A 64 -0.02 -5.88 7.07
CA LEU A 64 -0.32 -5.66 5.66
C LEU A 64 0.94 -5.75 4.78
N MET A 65 2.06 -5.15 5.19
CA MET A 65 3.32 -5.23 4.46
C MET A 65 3.85 -6.67 4.41
N ASP A 66 3.84 -7.38 5.53
CA ASP A 66 4.30 -8.77 5.61
C ASP A 66 3.46 -9.68 4.69
N LYS A 67 2.14 -9.42 4.58
CA LYS A 67 1.27 -10.11 3.64
C LYS A 67 1.61 -9.77 2.19
N ILE A 68 1.83 -8.49 1.86
CA ILE A 68 2.27 -8.06 0.53
C ILE A 68 3.59 -8.76 0.14
N GLU A 69 4.59 -8.77 1.03
CA GLU A 69 5.89 -9.41 0.78
C GLU A 69 5.80 -10.92 0.60
N ARG A 70 4.95 -11.60 1.39
CA ARG A 70 4.76 -13.05 1.30
C ARG A 70 3.96 -13.48 0.07
N GLU A 71 2.94 -12.69 -0.27
CA GLU A 71 1.97 -13.03 -1.32
C GLU A 71 2.38 -12.45 -2.69
N MET A 72 3.49 -11.69 -2.75
CA MET A 72 4.07 -11.20 -4.00
C MET A 72 5.50 -11.68 -4.27
N PRO A 73 5.70 -12.22 -5.46
CA PRO A 73 6.71 -11.72 -6.40
C PRO A 73 5.98 -10.88 -7.47
N SER A 74 6.16 -9.57 -7.45
CA SER A 74 5.49 -8.67 -8.39
C SER A 74 5.83 -8.96 -9.84
N ARG A 75 4.81 -8.90 -10.70
CA ARG A 75 4.99 -8.89 -12.16
C ARG A 75 5.55 -7.56 -12.67
N TYR A 76 5.57 -6.51 -11.82
CA TYR A 76 6.00 -5.16 -12.19
C TYR A 76 7.03 -4.58 -11.20
N PRO A 77 8.32 -4.98 -11.29
CA PRO A 77 9.39 -4.53 -10.38
C PRO A 77 9.60 -3.01 -10.30
N ALA A 78 9.12 -2.26 -11.31
CA ALA A 78 9.16 -0.80 -11.28
C ALA A 78 8.15 -0.20 -10.29
N VAL A 79 6.99 -0.84 -10.13
CA VAL A 79 5.96 -0.36 -9.21
C VAL A 79 6.37 -0.62 -7.76
N ASP A 80 6.92 -1.80 -7.46
CA ASP A 80 7.39 -2.11 -6.10
C ASP A 80 8.50 -1.17 -5.66
N ARG A 81 9.46 -0.88 -6.54
CA ARG A 81 10.55 0.06 -6.24
C ARG A 81 10.01 1.44 -5.92
N ALA A 82 9.06 1.94 -6.70
CA ALA A 82 8.44 3.23 -6.44
C ALA A 82 7.62 3.24 -5.14
N PHE A 83 6.90 2.15 -4.86
CA PHE A 83 6.13 1.96 -3.63
C PHE A 83 7.03 1.96 -2.38
N LEU A 84 8.06 1.10 -2.35
CA LEU A 84 8.99 0.98 -1.23
C LEU A 84 9.80 2.26 -1.02
N TRP A 85 10.23 2.90 -2.11
CA TRP A 85 10.94 4.17 -2.04
C TRP A 85 10.08 5.27 -1.42
N GLU A 86 8.82 5.40 -1.82
CA GLU A 86 7.92 6.43 -1.32
C GLU A 86 7.57 6.22 0.16
N ILE A 87 7.36 4.96 0.59
CA ILE A 87 7.16 4.63 2.01
C ILE A 87 8.39 5.01 2.84
N THR A 88 9.58 4.63 2.38
CA THR A 88 10.84 4.92 3.07
C THR A 88 11.04 6.43 3.19
N ARG A 89 10.88 7.15 2.07
CA ARG A 89 10.99 8.62 2.01
C ARG A 89 10.03 9.31 2.97
N SER A 90 8.76 8.91 2.96
CA SER A 90 7.71 9.49 3.81
C SER A 90 7.95 9.24 5.30
N ARG A 91 8.58 8.11 5.66
CA ARG A 91 8.94 7.82 7.05
C ARG A 91 10.16 8.64 7.49
N SER A 92 11.18 8.78 6.63
CA SER A 92 12.34 9.62 6.90
C SER A 92 11.98 11.10 7.08
N SER A 93 11.10 11.65 6.24
CA SER A 93 10.65 13.04 6.37
C SER A 93 9.89 13.29 7.67
N LYS A 94 9.07 12.33 8.13
CA LYS A 94 8.33 12.42 9.39
C LYS A 94 9.25 12.40 10.62
N THR A 95 10.41 11.74 10.53
CA THR A 95 11.45 11.77 11.57
C THR A 95 12.22 13.09 11.60
N SER A 96 12.50 13.71 10.46
CA SER A 96 13.22 14.99 10.39
C SER A 96 12.41 16.20 10.87
N SER A 97 11.07 16.14 10.87
CA SER A 97 10.22 17.21 11.43
C SER A 97 9.99 17.12 12.95
N ALA A 98 10.59 16.14 13.63
CA ALA A 98 10.45 15.93 15.08
C ALA A 98 11.76 16.21 15.87
N ALA A 99 12.76 16.83 15.23
CA ALA A 99 14.06 17.16 15.81
C ALA A 99 14.23 18.68 15.96
#